data_AF-A0A7Y4QGI1-F1
#
_entry.id   AF-A0A7Y4QGI1-F1
#
_cell.length_a   1.000
_cell.length_b   1.000
_cell.length_c   1.000
_cell.angle_alpha   90.00
_cell.angle_beta   90.00
_cell.angle_gamma   90.00
#
_symmetry.space_group_name_H-M   'P 1'
#
loop_
_entity.id
_entity.type
_entity.pdbx_description
1 polymer ?
#
loop_
_entity_poly.entity_id
_entity_poly.type
_entity_poly.pdbx_seq_one_letter_code
_entity_poly.pdbx_strand_id
1 'polypeptide(L)'
;PKDSAVGMAEAMGIELLTEEQYKALQKVGKFDTKTSSWVKTPAAIRKLGGAIFCDFRYSQVFTYHNGAESYYAARGFRGLLRV
;
A
#
# COMPACT_ATOMS: atom_id res chain seq x y z
N PRO A 1 5.99 10.02 8.85
CA PRO A 1 5.27 11.31 8.90
C PRO A 1 3.85 11.07 9.39
N LYS A 2 3.22 12.03 10.07
CA LYS A 2 1.83 11.89 10.54
C LYS A 2 0.84 11.66 9.38
N ASP A 3 1.15 12.21 8.22
CA ASP A 3 0.37 12.05 6.99
C ASP A 3 0.85 10.89 6.10
N SER A 4 1.69 9.97 6.61
CA SER A 4 2.02 8.76 5.86
C SER A 4 0.91 7.73 5.98
N ALA A 5 0.76 6.88 4.96
CA ALA A 5 -0.19 5.75 5.00
C ALA A 5 0.02 4.86 6.25
N VAL A 6 1.26 4.72 6.72
CA VAL A 6 1.58 3.99 7.96
C VAL A 6 1.02 4.71 9.18
N GLY A 7 1.28 6.02 9.32
CA GLY A 7 0.78 6.79 10.47
C GLY A 7 -0.74 6.88 10.51
N MET A 8 -1.39 6.99 9.34
CA MET A 8 -2.84 6.96 9.22
C MET A 8 -3.43 5.59 9.61
N ALA A 9 -2.80 4.50 9.15
CA ALA A 9 -3.22 3.15 9.52
C ALA A 9 -3.08 2.91 11.03
N GLU A 10 -1.96 3.31 11.63
CA GLU A 10 -1.73 3.23 13.08
C GLU A 10 -2.77 4.04 13.87
N ALA A 11 -3.11 5.25 13.43
CA ALA A 11 -4.14 6.08 14.06
C ALA A 11 -5.56 5.46 13.98
N MET A 12 -5.80 4.62 12.96
CA MET A 12 -7.04 3.86 12.80
C MET A 12 -7.01 2.49 13.51
N GLY A 13 -5.89 2.09 14.12
CA GLY A 13 -5.73 0.78 14.74
C GLY A 13 -5.66 -0.39 13.74
N ILE A 14 -5.22 -0.13 12.51
CA ILE A 14 -5.11 -1.13 11.43
C ILE A 14 -3.68 -1.21 10.89
N GLU A 15 -3.37 -2.31 10.21
CA GLU A 15 -2.08 -2.49 9.53
C GLU A 15 -2.23 -2.25 8.02
N LEU A 16 -1.17 -1.83 7.33
CA LEU A 16 -1.16 -1.87 5.86
C LEU A 16 -1.02 -3.31 5.36
N LEU A 17 -1.72 -3.64 4.26
CA LEU A 17 -1.50 -4.92 3.57
C LEU A 17 -0.05 -5.05 3.09
N THR A 18 0.52 -6.25 3.17
CA THR A 18 1.75 -6.57 2.43
C THR A 18 1.46 -6.71 0.92
N GLU A 19 2.50 -6.75 0.09
CA GLU A 19 2.34 -7.00 -1.34
C GLU A 19 1.65 -8.36 -1.60
N GLU A 20 2.01 -9.40 -0.84
CA GLU A 20 1.41 -10.73 -0.96
C GLU A 20 -0.07 -10.72 -0.60
N GLN A 21 -0.44 -9.98 0.46
CA GLN A 21 -1.83 -9.82 0.87
C GLN A 21 -2.62 -9.00 -0.16
N TYR A 22 -2.03 -7.94 -0.71
CA TYR A 22 -2.63 -7.19 -1.80
C TYR A 22 -2.85 -8.07 -3.04
N LYS A 23 -1.91 -8.95 -3.37
CA LYS A 23 -2.07 -9.93 -4.45
C LYS A 23 -3.16 -10.96 -4.14
N ALA A 24 -3.27 -11.41 -2.89
CA ALA A 24 -4.33 -12.30 -2.46
C ALA A 24 -5.71 -11.63 -2.52
N LEU A 25 -5.81 -10.34 -2.19
CA LEU A 25 -7.04 -9.54 -2.30
C LEU A 25 -7.61 -9.60 -3.74
N GLN A 26 -6.76 -9.63 -4.76
CA GLN A 26 -7.23 -9.71 -6.15
C GLN A 26 -7.90 -11.05 -6.51
N LYS A 27 -7.73 -12.09 -5.69
CA LYS A 27 -8.40 -13.39 -5.88
C LYS A 27 -9.88 -13.35 -5.47
N VAL A 28 -10.26 -12.42 -4.59
CA VAL A 28 -11.64 -12.28 -4.11
C VAL A 28 -12.41 -11.15 -4.79
N GLY A 29 -11.74 -10.37 -5.64
CA GLY A 29 -12.35 -9.30 -6.43
C GLY A 29 -11.29 -8.48 -7.17
N LYS A 30 -11.71 -7.63 -8.11
CA LYS A 30 -10.79 -6.75 -8.85
C LYS A 30 -10.80 -5.36 -8.20
N PHE A 31 -9.75 -5.03 -7.47
CA PHE A 31 -9.62 -3.78 -6.73
C PHE A 31 -8.53 -2.91 -7.34
N ASP A 32 -8.63 -1.58 -7.17
CA ASP A 32 -7.60 -0.63 -7.61
C ASP A 32 -7.27 -0.74 -9.12
N THR A 33 -8.32 -0.85 -9.95
CA THR A 33 -8.23 -0.96 -11.41
C THR A 33 -8.01 0.37 -12.14
N LYS A 34 -8.23 1.48 -11.42
CA LYS A 34 -8.04 2.87 -11.91
C LYS A 34 -7.22 3.72 -10.96
N THR A 35 -6.90 3.19 -9.79
CA THR A 35 -6.20 3.86 -8.68
C THR A 35 -5.00 3.03 -8.28
N SER A 36 -4.15 3.58 -7.43
CA SER A 36 -3.07 2.82 -6.81
C SER A 36 -3.11 3.01 -5.30
N SER A 37 -2.68 1.99 -4.58
CA SER A 37 -2.76 1.92 -3.12
C SER A 37 -1.40 1.69 -2.52
N TRP A 38 -1.07 2.47 -1.49
CA TRP A 38 0.08 2.18 -0.65
C TRP A 38 -0.10 0.83 0.05
N VAL A 39 1.00 0.07 0.10
CA VAL A 39 1.11 -1.20 0.81
C VAL A 39 2.28 -1.12 1.78
N LYS A 40 2.37 -2.07 2.71
CA LYS A 40 3.43 -2.16 3.71
C LYS A 40 4.77 -2.29 2.99
N THR A 41 5.60 -1.27 3.12
CA THR A 41 6.94 -1.27 2.54
C THR A 41 7.88 -2.12 3.40
N PRO A 42 8.65 -3.06 2.81
CA PRO A 42 9.69 -3.80 3.53
C PRO A 42 10.67 -2.87 4.25
N ALA A 43 11.07 -3.24 5.47
CA ALA A 43 11.93 -2.41 6.30
C ALA A 43 13.27 -2.06 5.62
N ALA A 44 13.84 -2.99 4.84
CA ALA A 44 15.07 -2.77 4.08
C ALA A 44 14.94 -1.63 3.05
N ILE A 45 13.81 -1.55 2.33
CA ILE A 45 13.52 -0.49 1.37
C ILE A 45 13.24 0.83 2.12
N ARG A 46 12.46 0.76 3.20
CA ARG A 46 12.10 1.94 3.98
C ARG A 46 13.32 2.61 4.63
N LYS A 47 14.30 1.83 5.08
CA LYS A 47 15.57 2.32 5.64
C LYS A 47 16.39 3.13 4.62
N LEU A 48 16.23 2.83 3.33
CA LEU A 48 16.85 3.56 2.23
C LEU A 48 16.01 4.74 1.74
N GLY A 49 14.92 5.08 2.43
CA GLY A 49 14.03 6.17 2.03
C GLY A 49 13.05 5.80 0.92
N GLY A 50 12.83 4.52 0.64
CA GLY A 50 11.84 4.06 -0.33
C GLY A 50 10.45 3.78 0.27
N ALA A 51 9.45 3.73 -0.60
CA ALA A 51 8.10 3.24 -0.33
C ALA A 51 7.56 2.51 -1.56
N ILE A 52 6.68 1.53 -1.36
CA ILE A 52 6.05 0.77 -2.45
C ILE A 52 4.53 0.89 -2.44
N PHE A 53 3.94 0.81 -3.63
CA PHE A 53 2.50 0.83 -3.85
C PHE A 53 2.13 -0.09 -5.01
N CYS A 54 0.88 -0.52 -5.06
CA CYS A 54 0.39 -1.44 -6.08
C CYS A 54 -0.86 -0.91 -6.82
N ASP A 55 -1.07 -1.41 -8.03
CA ASP A 55 -2.36 -1.36 -8.73
C ASP A 55 -2.68 -2.72 -9.40
N PHE A 56 -3.90 -2.87 -9.93
CA PHE A 56 -4.31 -4.09 -10.65
C PHE A 56 -4.82 -3.75 -12.05
N ARG A 57 -4.02 -4.07 -13.07
CA ARG A 57 -4.36 -3.80 -14.47
C ARG A 57 -4.04 -5.02 -15.31
N TYR A 58 -4.77 -5.20 -16.42
CA TYR A 58 -4.52 -6.31 -17.35
C TYR A 58 -4.50 -7.69 -16.67
N SER A 59 -5.35 -7.88 -15.65
CA SER A 59 -5.39 -9.08 -14.80
C SER A 59 -4.07 -9.39 -14.05
N GLN A 60 -3.25 -8.37 -13.81
CA GLN A 60 -1.94 -8.47 -13.20
C GLN A 60 -1.78 -7.42 -12.09
N VAL A 61 -1.12 -7.81 -11.00
CA VAL A 61 -0.67 -6.86 -9.97
C VAL A 61 0.65 -6.26 -10.43
N PHE A 62 0.74 -4.93 -10.38
CA PHE A 62 1.98 -4.20 -10.59
C PHE A 62 2.40 -3.56 -9.27
N THR A 63 3.68 -3.70 -8.93
CA THR A 63 4.31 -3.00 -7.81
C THR A 63 5.23 -1.93 -8.34
N TYR A 64 5.16 -0.76 -7.73
CA TYR A 64 5.96 0.41 -8.05
C TYR A 64 6.65 0.91 -6.78
N HIS A 65 7.63 1.81 -6.96
CA HIS A 65 8.33 2.45 -5.86
C HIS A 65 8.23 3.98 -5.98
N ASN A 66 8.41 4.64 -4.84
CA ASN A 66 8.51 6.09 -4.71
C ASN A 66 9.42 6.42 -3.52
N GLY A 67 9.77 7.70 -3.38
CA GLY A 67 10.34 8.20 -2.13
C GLY A 67 9.36 8.04 -0.97
N ALA A 68 9.90 7.72 0.19
CA ALA A 68 9.21 7.61 1.47
C ALA A 68 8.44 8.87 1.89
N GLU A 69 8.84 10.01 1.33
CA GLU A 69 8.31 11.34 1.55
C GLU A 69 7.45 11.83 0.36
N SER A 70 7.44 11.09 -0.74
CA SER A 70 6.74 11.47 -1.97
C SER A 70 5.24 11.21 -1.85
N TYR A 71 4.48 12.30 -1.70
CA TYR A 71 3.06 12.43 -2.03
C TYR A 71 2.14 11.31 -1.53
N TYR A 72 1.76 11.40 -0.25
CA TYR A 72 0.60 10.69 0.30
C TYR A 72 -0.74 11.35 -0.05
N ALA A 73 -0.74 12.54 -0.66
CA ALA A 73 -1.98 13.28 -0.96
C ALA A 73 -2.82 12.70 -2.12
N ALA A 74 -2.24 11.87 -2.99
CA ALA A 74 -2.90 11.43 -4.23
C ALA A 74 -3.24 9.92 -4.28
N ARG A 75 -2.96 9.16 -3.22
CA ARG A 75 -3.15 7.69 -3.20
C ARG A 75 -3.81 7.24 -1.91
N GLY A 76 -4.74 6.30 -2.03
CA GLY A 76 -5.28 5.56 -0.89
C GLY A 76 -4.27 4.53 -0.37
N PHE A 77 -4.69 3.77 0.64
CA PHE A 77 -3.96 2.61 1.13
C PHE A 77 -4.94 1.49 1.43
N ARG A 78 -4.45 0.24 1.41
CA ARG A 78 -5.25 -0.92 1.81
C ARG A 78 -4.85 -1.35 3.21
N GLY A 79 -5.83 -1.32 4.12
CA GLY A 79 -5.66 -1.71 5.50
C GLY A 79 -6.19 -3.11 5.81
N LEU A 80 -5.60 -3.76 6.81
CA LEU A 80 -6.03 -4.99 7.44
C LEU A 80 -6.46 -4.68 8.86
N LEU A 81 -7.74 -4.92 9.15
CA LEU A 81 -8.28 -4.98 10.50
C LEU A 81 -8.38 -6.45 10.91
N ARG A 82 -7.89 -6.79 12.10
CA ARG A 82 -8.09 -8.09 12.74
C ARG A 82 -9.11 -7.90 13.86
N VAL A 83 -10.15 -8.72 13.86
CA VAL A 83 -11.24 -8.72 14.86
C VAL A 83 -11.24 -10.01 15.65
#